data_AF-A0A1J3IJY3-F1
#
_entry.id   AF-A0A1J3IJY3-F1
#
_cell.length_a   1.000
_cell.length_b   1.000
_cell.length_c   1.000
_cell.angle_alpha   90.00
_cell.angle_beta   90.00
_cell.angle_gamma   90.00
#
_symmetry.space_group_name_H-M   'P 1'
#
loop_
_entity.id
_entity.type
_entity.pdbx_description
1 polymer ?
#
loop_
_entity_poly.entity_id
_entity_poly.type
_entity_poly.pdbx_seq_one_letter_code
_entity_poly.pdbx_strand_id
1 'polypeptide(L)'
;NASKCSFVAGLFPPLSKESSKSKFSSIGSRFKLQLQQLMETLNSTEPHYIRCVKPNNLLQPTVFDNANVLHQLRSGGVLEAIRVKCAGYPTNRTFIEFLNRFVILAPEILKGEYEADVACKWILEKKGLTGYQIGKSKVFLRAGQMAELDAHRTRVHGEAARMIQGQIRARLTRERYVLMRRASVNIQANWRGNIARK
;
A
#
# COMPACT_ATOMS: atom_id res chain seq x y z
N ASN A 1 -16.34 50.32 4.44
CA ASN A 1 -14.93 50.27 3.99
C ASN A 1 -14.52 51.60 3.39
N ALA A 2 -13.51 52.24 3.96
CA ALA A 2 -13.03 53.56 3.53
C ALA A 2 -11.83 53.50 2.57
N SER A 3 -11.23 52.33 2.33
CA SER A 3 -10.04 52.19 1.47
C SER A 3 -10.41 52.06 0.00
N LYS A 4 -9.72 52.82 -0.86
CA LYS A 4 -9.82 52.76 -2.33
C LYS A 4 -8.94 51.66 -2.96
N CYS A 5 -8.01 51.09 -2.18
CA CYS A 5 -7.16 49.99 -2.65
C CYS A 5 -7.94 48.67 -2.61
N SER A 6 -8.04 47.99 -3.76
CA SER A 6 -8.77 46.73 -3.89
C SER A 6 -8.24 45.62 -2.98
N PHE A 7 -6.92 45.49 -2.84
CA PHE A 7 -6.29 44.52 -1.93
C PHE A 7 -6.69 44.75 -0.48
N VAL A 8 -6.58 45.99 0.01
CA VAL A 8 -6.93 46.35 1.40
C VAL A 8 -8.43 46.23 1.63
N ALA A 9 -9.26 46.62 0.66
CA ALA A 9 -10.71 46.46 0.75
C ALA A 9 -11.13 44.98 0.80
N GLY A 10 -10.37 44.08 0.17
CA GLY A 10 -10.61 42.64 0.17
C GLY A 10 -10.31 41.94 1.50
N LEU A 11 -9.36 42.45 2.30
CA LEU A 11 -9.02 41.89 3.61
C LEU A 11 -10.12 42.11 4.67
N PHE A 12 -10.96 43.14 4.48
CA PHE A 12 -12.00 43.54 5.42
C PHE A 12 -13.36 43.62 4.73
N PRO A 13 -13.95 42.50 4.26
CA PRO A 13 -15.24 42.55 3.59
C PRO A 13 -16.32 43.12 4.52
N PRO A 14 -17.32 43.84 3.98
CA PRO A 14 -18.41 44.38 4.79
C PRO A 14 -19.17 43.23 5.48
N LEU A 15 -19.41 43.38 6.78
CA LEU A 15 -20.19 42.41 7.57
C LEU A 15 -21.60 42.29 6.98
N SER A 16 -22.10 41.05 6.86
CA SER A 16 -23.47 40.81 6.36
C SER A 16 -24.52 41.38 7.32
N LYS A 17 -25.58 42.00 6.79
CA LYS A 17 -26.64 42.67 7.56
C LYS A 17 -27.46 41.74 8.48
N GLU A 18 -27.27 40.43 8.41
CA GLU A 18 -27.98 39.43 9.23
C GLU A 18 -27.30 39.11 10.57
N SER A 19 -26.10 39.66 10.85
CA SER A 19 -25.35 39.31 12.07
C SER A 19 -25.74 40.14 13.31
N SER A 20 -26.98 40.61 13.42
CA SER A 20 -27.45 41.43 14.56
C SER A 20 -27.66 40.66 15.86
N LYS A 21 -27.36 39.35 15.88
CA LYS A 21 -27.19 38.53 17.11
C LYS A 21 -25.95 37.64 17.01
N SER A 22 -24.79 38.23 16.68
CA SER A 22 -23.51 37.52 16.77
C SER A 22 -23.23 37.20 18.25
N LYS A 23 -23.54 35.96 18.68
CA LYS A 23 -23.04 35.43 19.95
C LYS A 23 -21.54 35.61 19.95
N PHE A 24 -21.00 36.33 20.94
CA PHE A 24 -19.57 36.52 21.11
C PHE A 24 -18.89 35.14 21.07
N SER A 25 -18.24 34.84 19.95
CA SER A 25 -17.53 33.60 19.74
C SER A 25 -16.07 33.89 20.01
N SER A 26 -15.60 33.43 21.17
CA SER A 26 -14.20 33.58 21.56
C SER A 26 -13.29 32.89 20.56
N ILE A 27 -12.02 33.32 20.51
CA ILE A 27 -10.99 32.68 19.70
C ILE A 27 -10.91 31.18 20.03
N GLY A 28 -11.04 30.82 21.32
CA GLY A 28 -11.06 29.43 21.77
C GLY A 28 -12.24 28.63 21.21
N SER A 29 -13.45 29.21 21.19
CA SER A 29 -14.63 28.56 20.62
C SER A 29 -14.49 28.33 19.11
N ARG A 30 -13.90 29.29 18.38
CA ARG A 30 -13.61 29.15 16.95
C ARG A 30 -12.56 28.08 16.68
N PHE A 31 -11.46 28.08 17.43
CA PHE A 31 -10.40 27.08 17.30
C PHE A 31 -10.92 25.66 17.61
N LYS A 32 -11.74 25.50 18.66
CA LYS A 32 -12.37 24.22 19.00
C LYS A 32 -13.23 23.70 17.84
N LEU A 33 -14.05 24.56 17.24
CA LEU A 33 -14.89 24.17 16.11
C LEU A 33 -14.05 23.74 14.90
N GLN A 34 -13.01 24.50 14.56
CA GLN A 34 -12.11 24.16 13.46
C GLN A 34 -11.36 22.85 13.72
N LEU A 35 -10.89 22.62 14.94
CA LEU A 35 -10.22 21.37 15.31
C LEU A 35 -11.17 20.18 15.23
N GLN A 36 -12.44 20.35 15.65
CA GLN A 36 -13.44 19.29 15.54
C GLN A 36 -13.70 18.92 14.07
N GLN A 37 -13.90 19.90 13.20
CA GLN A 37 -14.10 19.68 11.76
C GLN A 37 -12.89 18.96 11.12
N LEU A 38 -11.68 19.33 11.53
CA LEU A 38 -10.47 18.64 11.09
C LEU A 38 -10.44 17.18 11.56
N MET A 39 -10.76 16.91 12.82
CA MET A 39 -10.79 15.55 13.36
C MET A 39 -11.85 14.67 12.68
N GLU A 40 -13.03 15.22 12.37
CA GLU A 40 -14.07 14.54 11.60
C GLU A 40 -13.56 14.13 10.20
N THR A 41 -12.84 15.05 9.54
CA THR A 41 -12.23 14.77 8.23
C THR A 41 -11.18 13.66 8.34
N LEU A 42 -10.25 13.76 9.31
CA LEU A 42 -9.20 12.75 9.49
C LEU A 42 -9.77 11.37 9.85
N ASN A 43 -10.80 11.30 10.69
CA ASN A 43 -11.43 10.04 11.12
C ASN A 43 -12.18 9.32 9.99
N SER A 44 -12.53 10.02 8.92
CA SER A 44 -13.13 9.40 7.72
C SER A 44 -12.09 8.75 6.78
N THR A 45 -10.80 8.95 7.04
CA THR A 45 -9.69 8.43 6.24
C THR A 45 -8.91 7.33 6.96
N GLU A 46 -7.97 6.67 6.27
CA GLU A 46 -7.00 5.77 6.89
C GLU A 46 -5.75 6.57 7.31
N PRO A 47 -5.51 6.80 8.62
CA PRO A 47 -4.43 7.67 9.06
C PRO A 47 -3.08 6.94 9.06
N HIS A 48 -2.06 7.62 8.55
CA HIS A 48 -0.66 7.21 8.67
C HIS A 48 0.09 8.17 9.59
N TYR A 49 0.67 7.66 10.68
CA TYR A 49 1.32 8.47 11.71
C TYR A 49 2.83 8.57 11.51
N ILE A 50 3.35 9.79 11.41
CA ILE A 50 4.79 10.10 11.44
C ILE A 50 5.11 10.77 12.78
N ARG A 51 6.09 10.24 13.51
CA ARG A 51 6.53 10.79 14.81
C ARG A 51 7.94 11.34 14.67
N CYS A 52 8.07 12.66 14.64
CA CYS A 52 9.35 13.33 14.60
C CYS A 52 9.99 13.33 16.00
N VAL A 53 11.30 13.07 16.08
CA VAL A 53 12.07 13.05 17.33
C VAL A 53 13.21 14.05 17.22
N LYS A 54 13.32 14.96 18.20
CA LYS A 54 14.42 15.92 18.30
C LYS A 54 15.61 15.26 19.03
N PRO A 55 16.76 15.08 18.37
CA PRO A 55 17.87 14.30 18.93
C PRO A 55 18.61 15.04 20.06
N ASN A 56 18.69 16.37 20.00
CA ASN A 56 19.32 17.20 21.03
C ASN A 56 18.76 18.63 20.99
N ASN A 57 18.93 19.39 22.07
CA ASN A 57 18.49 20.79 22.14
C ASN A 57 19.52 21.80 21.64
N LEU A 58 20.77 21.35 21.39
CA LEU A 58 21.88 22.18 20.92
C LEU A 58 21.84 22.43 19.40
N LEU A 59 20.87 21.83 18.70
CA LEU A 59 20.71 21.91 17.24
C LEU A 59 21.94 21.42 16.47
N GLN A 60 22.71 20.49 17.06
CA GLN A 60 23.90 19.95 16.41
C GLN A 60 23.62 18.61 15.72
N PRO A 61 24.19 18.38 14.53
CA PRO A 61 24.14 17.05 13.91
C PRO A 61 24.94 16.05 14.76
N THR A 62 24.64 14.76 14.63
CA THR A 62 25.36 13.63 15.28
C THR A 62 25.36 13.58 16.81
N VAL A 63 24.86 14.61 17.50
CA VAL A 63 24.68 14.60 18.96
C VAL A 63 23.32 13.98 19.31
N PHE A 64 23.31 13.00 20.21
CA PHE A 64 22.10 12.31 20.64
C PHE A 64 21.95 12.33 22.16
N ASP A 65 20.90 13.01 22.65
CA ASP A 65 20.54 13.10 24.06
C ASP A 65 19.52 12.00 24.40
N ASN A 66 20.02 10.93 25.02
CA ASN A 66 19.23 9.76 25.41
C ASN A 66 18.04 10.12 26.31
N ALA A 67 18.23 11.02 27.29
CA ALA A 67 17.21 11.31 28.28
C ALA A 67 16.03 12.07 27.66
N ASN A 68 16.35 13.10 26.86
CA ASN A 68 15.35 13.89 26.16
C ASN A 68 14.62 13.06 25.08
N VAL A 69 15.34 12.25 24.32
CA VAL A 69 14.71 11.37 23.31
C VAL A 69 13.80 10.34 23.97
N LEU A 70 14.24 9.70 25.07
CA LEU A 70 13.42 8.74 25.80
C LEU A 70 12.14 9.39 26.35
N HIS A 71 12.22 10.62 26.85
CA HIS A 71 11.06 11.38 27.29
C HIS A 71 10.08 11.63 26.12
N GLN A 72 10.58 12.04 24.95
CA GLN A 72 9.75 12.22 23.75
C GLN A 72 9.07 10.91 23.31
N LEU A 73 9.76 9.77 23.38
CA LEU A 73 9.18 8.47 23.02
C LEU A 73 8.07 8.04 23.98
N ARG A 74 8.20 8.37 25.27
CA ARG A 74 7.16 8.12 26.29
C ARG A 74 5.97 9.06 26.11
N SER A 75 6.20 10.37 26.11
CA SER A 75 5.16 11.40 25.99
C SER A 75 4.46 11.38 24.64
N GLY A 76 5.18 11.01 23.57
CA GLY A 76 4.63 10.82 22.24
C GLY A 76 3.85 9.51 22.07
N GLY A 77 3.80 8.65 23.09
CA GLY A 77 3.09 7.36 23.06
C GLY A 77 3.71 6.32 22.13
N VAL A 78 4.97 6.50 21.71
CA VAL A 78 5.63 5.59 20.76
C VAL A 78 5.85 4.22 21.39
N LEU A 79 6.33 4.18 22.63
CA LEU A 79 6.56 2.91 23.34
C LEU A 79 5.25 2.15 23.57
N GLU A 80 4.18 2.87 23.90
CA GLU A 80 2.86 2.29 24.11
C GLU A 80 2.26 1.77 22.80
N ALA A 81 2.42 2.52 21.71
CA ALA A 81 2.01 2.09 20.37
C ALA A 81 2.76 0.82 19.92
N ILE A 82 4.06 0.73 20.21
CA ILE A 82 4.85 -0.49 19.95
C ILE A 82 4.31 -1.65 20.79
N ARG A 83 4.08 -1.44 22.09
CA ARG A 83 3.54 -2.46 23.00
C ARG A 83 2.21 -3.02 22.51
N VAL A 84 1.26 -2.16 22.16
CA VAL A 84 -0.05 -2.56 21.60
C VAL A 84 0.11 -3.31 20.28
N LYS A 85 1.00 -2.85 19.39
CA LYS A 85 1.26 -3.52 18.11
C LYS A 85 1.92 -4.90 18.28
N CYS A 86 2.83 -5.06 19.24
CA CYS A 86 3.52 -6.33 19.49
C CYS A 86 2.62 -7.33 20.22
N ALA A 87 1.88 -6.88 21.24
CA ALA A 87 0.98 -7.75 21.99
C ALA A 87 -0.27 -8.14 21.19
N GLY A 88 -0.73 -7.26 20.30
CA GLY A 88 -1.91 -7.46 19.48
C GLY A 88 -1.64 -8.04 18.08
N TYR A 89 -2.61 -7.78 17.21
CA TYR A 89 -2.61 -8.18 15.80
C TYR A 89 -2.67 -6.89 14.95
N PRO A 90 -1.51 -6.28 14.65
CA PRO A 90 -1.46 -4.95 14.04
C PRO A 90 -2.03 -4.95 12.62
N THR A 91 -2.15 -6.11 11.99
CA THR A 91 -2.77 -6.24 10.68
C THR A 91 -4.02 -7.11 10.79
N ASN A 92 -5.15 -6.57 10.34
CA ASN A 92 -6.39 -7.33 10.21
C ASN A 92 -7.05 -7.00 8.87
N ARG A 93 -7.69 -7.99 8.27
CA ARG A 93 -8.40 -7.88 6.98
C ARG A 93 -9.66 -8.70 7.02
N THR A 94 -10.69 -8.28 6.31
CA THR A 94 -11.90 -9.11 6.15
C THR A 94 -11.56 -10.39 5.41
N PHE A 95 -12.35 -11.45 5.60
CA PHE A 95 -12.12 -12.71 4.88
C PHE A 95 -12.12 -12.50 3.37
N ILE A 96 -13.03 -11.68 2.86
CA ILE A 96 -13.14 -11.36 1.44
C ILE A 96 -11.86 -10.68 0.94
N GLU A 97 -11.38 -9.65 1.63
CA GLU A 97 -10.12 -8.96 1.27
C GLU A 97 -8.92 -9.90 1.30
N PHE A 98 -8.85 -10.75 2.32
CA PHE A 98 -7.74 -11.70 2.50
C PHE A 98 -7.73 -12.76 1.40
N LEU A 99 -8.88 -13.39 1.13
CA LEU A 99 -9.02 -14.41 0.08
C LEU A 99 -8.75 -13.82 -1.30
N ASN A 100 -9.36 -12.68 -1.64
CA ASN A 100 -9.12 -12.01 -2.94
C ASN A 100 -7.64 -11.74 -3.20
N ARG A 101 -6.88 -11.40 -2.14
CA ARG A 101 -5.45 -11.12 -2.25
C ARG A 101 -4.61 -12.40 -2.33
N PHE A 102 -4.90 -13.40 -1.50
CA PHE A 102 -4.01 -14.52 -1.23
C PHE A 102 -4.47 -15.89 -1.75
N VAL A 103 -5.66 -16.00 -2.38
CA VAL A 103 -6.15 -17.28 -2.93
C VAL A 103 -5.18 -17.90 -3.94
N ILE A 104 -4.36 -17.09 -4.63
CA ILE A 104 -3.31 -17.57 -5.52
C ILE A 104 -2.25 -18.45 -4.81
N LEU A 105 -2.12 -18.33 -3.49
CA LEU A 105 -1.22 -19.15 -2.69
C LEU A 105 -1.77 -20.56 -2.43
N ALA A 106 -3.09 -20.73 -2.54
CA ALA A 106 -3.81 -21.98 -2.38
C ALA A 106 -4.96 -22.07 -3.42
N PRO A 107 -4.64 -22.27 -4.71
CA PRO A 107 -5.64 -22.31 -5.78
C PRO A 107 -6.61 -23.49 -5.66
N GLU A 108 -6.31 -24.47 -4.80
CA GLU A 108 -7.19 -25.60 -4.49
C GLU A 108 -8.52 -25.15 -3.86
N ILE A 109 -8.51 -24.03 -3.15
CA ILE A 109 -9.70 -23.42 -2.55
C ILE A 109 -10.73 -23.05 -3.62
N LEU A 110 -10.29 -22.65 -4.82
CA LEU A 110 -11.19 -22.27 -5.92
C LEU A 110 -11.93 -23.47 -6.53
N LYS A 111 -11.53 -24.70 -6.20
CA LYS A 111 -12.13 -25.92 -6.76
C LYS A 111 -13.29 -26.47 -5.94
N GLY A 112 -13.50 -25.95 -4.73
CA GLY A 112 -14.57 -26.38 -3.84
C GLY A 112 -15.30 -25.20 -3.22
N GLU A 113 -16.44 -25.48 -2.60
CA GLU A 113 -17.14 -24.51 -1.76
C GLU A 113 -16.65 -24.70 -0.33
N TYR A 114 -15.95 -23.69 0.18
CA TYR A 114 -15.44 -23.66 1.53
C TYR A 114 -15.93 -22.40 2.23
N GLU A 115 -16.27 -22.53 3.51
CA GLU A 115 -16.51 -21.38 4.36
C GLU A 115 -15.28 -20.47 4.40
N ALA A 116 -15.52 -19.15 4.45
CA ALA A 116 -14.47 -18.16 4.23
C ALA A 116 -13.37 -18.20 5.31
N ASP A 117 -13.73 -18.56 6.54
CA ASP A 117 -12.81 -18.73 7.66
C ASP A 117 -11.90 -19.96 7.48
N VAL A 118 -12.46 -21.08 7.04
CA VAL A 118 -11.73 -22.32 6.71
C VAL A 118 -10.76 -22.07 5.55
N ALA A 119 -11.22 -21.40 4.50
CA ALA A 119 -10.39 -21.03 3.36
C ALA A 119 -9.22 -20.11 3.78
N CYS A 120 -9.47 -19.11 4.62
CA CYS A 120 -8.42 -18.23 5.15
C CYS A 120 -7.40 -19.02 5.97
N LYS A 121 -7.88 -19.90 6.86
CA LYS A 121 -7.04 -20.74 7.72
C LYS A 121 -6.16 -21.67 6.89
N TRP A 122 -6.71 -22.27 5.84
CA TRP A 122 -5.95 -23.15 4.95
C TRP A 122 -4.78 -22.43 4.28
N ILE A 123 -4.97 -21.21 3.77
CA ILE A 123 -3.86 -20.42 3.18
C ILE A 123 -2.73 -20.23 4.20
N LEU A 124 -3.08 -19.89 5.45
CA LEU A 124 -2.10 -19.61 6.51
C LEU A 124 -1.33 -20.87 6.91
N GLU A 125 -2.02 -22.00 7.08
CA GLU A 125 -1.42 -23.29 7.40
C GLU A 125 -0.54 -23.82 6.26
N LYS A 126 -0.98 -23.67 5.01
CA LYS A 126 -0.19 -24.07 3.82
C LYS A 126 1.12 -23.29 3.71
N LYS A 127 1.18 -22.09 4.28
CA LYS A 127 2.39 -21.26 4.35
C LYS A 127 3.14 -21.37 5.67
N GLY A 128 2.69 -22.21 6.61
CA GLY A 128 3.39 -22.45 7.87
C GLY A 128 3.39 -21.25 8.81
N LEU A 129 2.46 -20.30 8.64
CA LEU A 129 2.37 -19.13 9.51
C LEU A 129 1.83 -19.55 10.88
N THR A 130 2.47 -19.11 11.95
CA THR A 130 2.06 -19.43 13.33
C THR A 130 1.63 -18.18 14.10
N GLY A 131 0.74 -18.33 15.08
CA GLY A 131 0.38 -17.23 15.98
C GLY A 131 -0.52 -16.16 15.35
N TYR A 132 -1.17 -16.46 14.23
CA TYR A 132 -2.32 -15.72 13.71
C TYR A 132 -3.61 -16.07 14.48
N GLN A 133 -4.67 -15.29 14.28
CA GLN A 133 -6.01 -15.60 14.81
C GLN A 133 -7.08 -15.42 13.74
N ILE A 134 -8.10 -16.26 13.78
CA ILE A 134 -9.30 -16.15 12.94
C ILE A 134 -10.42 -15.59 13.82
N GLY A 135 -10.91 -14.40 13.49
CA GLY A 135 -12.06 -13.80 14.14
C GLY A 135 -13.37 -14.22 13.49
N LYS A 136 -14.48 -13.53 13.81
CA LYS A 136 -15.80 -13.83 13.20
C LYS A 136 -15.91 -13.43 11.72
N SER A 137 -15.25 -12.34 11.33
CA SER A 137 -15.33 -11.77 9.98
C SER A 137 -13.98 -11.37 9.38
N LYS A 138 -12.90 -11.52 10.18
CA LYS A 138 -11.58 -11.00 9.86
C LYS A 138 -10.48 -11.97 10.24
N VAL A 139 -9.40 -11.96 9.48
CA VAL A 139 -8.12 -12.58 9.82
C VAL A 139 -7.26 -11.56 10.56
N PHE A 140 -6.61 -11.99 11.65
CA PHE A 140 -5.73 -11.20 12.48
C PHE A 140 -4.31 -11.76 12.41
N LEU A 141 -3.37 -10.92 12.00
CA LEU A 141 -1.97 -11.28 11.74
C LEU A 141 -1.04 -10.49 12.65
N ARG A 142 0.05 -11.15 13.06
CA ARG A 142 1.17 -10.52 13.78
C ARG A 142 1.97 -9.63 12.84
N ALA A 143 2.81 -8.77 13.44
CA ALA A 143 3.74 -7.95 12.69
C ALA A 143 4.62 -8.82 11.76
N GLY A 144 4.81 -8.37 10.51
CA GLY A 144 5.64 -9.07 9.51
C GLY A 144 4.91 -10.14 8.69
N GLN A 145 3.88 -10.80 9.24
CA GLN A 145 3.20 -11.92 8.56
C GLN A 145 2.51 -11.53 7.25
N MET A 146 1.93 -10.33 7.19
CA MET A 146 1.36 -9.82 5.94
C MET A 146 2.43 -9.67 4.85
N ALA A 147 3.62 -9.17 5.23
CA ALA A 147 4.73 -9.01 4.29
C ALA A 147 5.29 -10.37 3.83
N GLU A 148 5.32 -11.36 4.72
CA GLU A 148 5.70 -12.74 4.39
C GLU A 148 4.73 -13.37 3.36
N LEU A 149 3.42 -13.22 3.57
CA LEU A 149 2.41 -13.64 2.60
C LEU A 149 2.54 -12.92 1.25
N ASP A 150 2.79 -11.60 1.27
CA ASP A 150 3.01 -10.81 0.06
C ASP A 150 4.29 -11.22 -0.68
N ALA A 151 5.36 -11.60 0.03
CA ALA A 151 6.58 -12.12 -0.56
C ALA A 151 6.31 -13.45 -1.28
N HIS A 152 5.58 -14.38 -0.65
CA HIS A 152 5.15 -15.62 -1.30
C HIS A 152 4.29 -15.36 -2.53
N ARG A 153 3.35 -14.42 -2.45
CA ARG A 153 2.47 -14.04 -3.56
C ARG A 153 3.27 -13.47 -4.73
N THR A 154 4.23 -12.61 -4.44
CA THR A 154 5.13 -12.00 -5.44
C THR A 154 5.95 -13.06 -6.15
N ARG A 155 6.45 -14.08 -5.43
CA ARG A 155 7.17 -15.21 -6.03
C ARG A 155 6.30 -15.99 -7.02
N VAL A 156 5.08 -16.35 -6.63
CA VAL A 156 4.15 -17.09 -7.51
C VAL A 156 3.82 -16.28 -8.77
N HIS A 157 3.55 -14.98 -8.63
CA HIS A 157 3.34 -14.10 -9.79
C HIS A 157 4.57 -14.01 -10.69
N GLY A 158 5.77 -13.89 -10.11
CA GLY A 158 7.02 -13.84 -10.88
C GLY A 158 7.26 -15.13 -11.66
N GLU A 159 7.01 -16.29 -11.07
CA GLU A 159 7.12 -17.60 -11.73
C GLU A 159 6.12 -17.74 -12.90
N ALA A 160 4.86 -17.37 -12.68
CA ALA A 160 3.83 -17.39 -13.72
C ALA A 160 4.15 -16.43 -14.86
N ALA A 161 4.54 -15.20 -14.55
CA ALA A 161 4.94 -14.20 -15.54
C ALA A 161 6.13 -14.70 -16.39
N ARG A 162 7.16 -15.28 -15.75
CA ARG A 162 8.32 -15.84 -16.44
C ARG A 162 7.93 -16.98 -17.39
N MET A 163 7.01 -17.86 -16.99
CA MET A 163 6.52 -18.95 -17.82
C MET A 163 5.79 -18.43 -19.06
N ILE A 164 4.83 -17.50 -18.86
CA ILE A 164 4.05 -16.91 -19.95
C ILE A 164 4.97 -16.15 -20.92
N GLN A 165 5.84 -15.30 -20.39
CA GLN A 165 6.79 -14.53 -21.19
C GLN A 165 7.76 -15.45 -21.95
N GLY A 166 8.24 -16.52 -21.31
CA GLY A 166 9.11 -17.52 -21.93
C GLY A 166 8.44 -18.18 -23.13
N GLN A 167 7.17 -18.61 -22.98
CA GLN A 167 6.43 -19.27 -24.05
C GLN A 167 6.17 -18.32 -25.23
N ILE A 168 5.78 -17.08 -24.96
CA ILE A 168 5.54 -16.07 -26.00
C ILE A 168 6.84 -15.77 -26.76
N ARG A 169 7.95 -15.54 -26.04
CA ARG A 169 9.25 -15.28 -26.66
C ARG A 169 9.74 -16.45 -27.48
N ALA A 170 9.57 -17.68 -27.00
CA ALA A 170 9.93 -18.90 -27.73
C ALA A 170 9.13 -19.03 -29.03
N ARG A 171 7.81 -18.79 -28.99
CA ARG A 171 6.95 -18.80 -30.16
C ARG A 171 7.39 -17.78 -31.21
N LEU A 172 7.55 -16.52 -30.81
CA LEU A 172 7.98 -15.44 -31.72
C LEU A 172 9.35 -15.73 -32.35
N THR A 173 10.28 -16.28 -31.56
CA THR A 173 11.62 -16.66 -32.06
C THR A 173 11.53 -17.80 -33.06
N ARG A 174 10.70 -18.82 -32.78
CA ARG A 174 10.49 -19.95 -33.69
C ARG A 174 9.85 -19.52 -35.00
N GLU A 175 8.83 -18.67 -34.97
CA GLU A 175 8.19 -18.13 -36.17
C GLU A 175 9.21 -17.40 -37.07
N ARG A 176 10.04 -16.53 -36.48
CA ARG A 176 11.14 -15.85 -37.19
C ARG A 176 12.16 -16.83 -37.78
N TYR A 177 12.59 -17.81 -36.99
CA TYR A 177 13.56 -18.82 -37.45
C TYR A 177 13.03 -19.64 -38.62
N VAL A 178 11.77 -20.09 -38.56
CA VAL A 178 11.14 -20.87 -39.64
C VAL A 178 11.05 -20.05 -40.92
N LEU A 179 10.69 -18.77 -40.83
CA LEU A 179 10.65 -17.86 -41.98
C LEU A 179 12.04 -17.71 -42.61
N MET A 180 13.06 -17.41 -41.79
CA MET A 180 14.44 -17.25 -42.25
C MET A 180 14.99 -18.53 -42.89
N ARG A 181 14.72 -19.71 -42.29
CA ARG A 181 15.14 -21.00 -42.82
C ARG A 181 14.52 -21.28 -44.18
N ARG A 182 13.20 -21.03 -44.36
CA ARG A 182 12.52 -21.21 -45.65
C ARG A 182 13.13 -20.31 -46.73
N ALA A 183 13.35 -19.04 -46.42
CA ALA A 183 13.99 -18.10 -47.35
C ALA A 183 15.40 -18.58 -47.75
N SER A 184 16.21 -19.00 -46.77
CA SER A 184 17.56 -19.52 -47.00
C SER A 184 17.57 -20.76 -47.90
N VAL A 185 16.71 -21.75 -47.61
CA VAL A 185 16.60 -22.98 -48.44
C VAL A 185 16.20 -22.65 -49.87
N ASN A 186 15.23 -21.73 -50.08
CA ASN A 186 14.80 -21.33 -51.41
C ASN A 186 15.94 -20.66 -52.19
N ILE A 187 16.67 -19.73 -51.57
CA ILE A 187 17.83 -19.06 -52.18
C ILE A 187 18.91 -20.09 -52.55
N GLN A 188 19.24 -20.99 -51.62
CA GLN A 188 20.24 -22.04 -51.85
C GLN A 188 19.85 -23.00 -52.97
N ALA A 189 18.58 -23.41 -53.02
CA ALA A 189 18.07 -24.30 -54.07
C ALA A 189 18.14 -23.62 -55.46
N ASN A 190 17.73 -22.36 -55.55
CA ASN A 190 17.83 -21.58 -56.79
C ASN A 190 19.27 -21.41 -57.25
N TRP A 191 20.19 -21.12 -56.32
CA TRP A 191 21.61 -20.99 -56.62
C TRP A 191 22.23 -22.29 -57.11
N ARG A 192 21.99 -23.41 -56.41
CA ARG A 192 22.44 -24.75 -56.84
C ARG A 192 21.89 -25.12 -58.21
N GLY A 193 20.61 -24.85 -58.46
CA GLY A 193 19.98 -25.08 -59.76
C GLY A 193 20.58 -24.22 -60.87
N ASN A 194 21.01 -22.99 -60.57
CA ASN A 194 21.69 -22.13 -61.55
C ASN A 194 23.10 -22.66 -61.90
N ILE A 195 23.87 -23.08 -60.88
CA ILE A 195 25.19 -23.70 -61.10
C ILE A 195 25.06 -24.96 -61.97
N ALA A 196 24.09 -25.83 -61.70
CA ALA A 196 23.92 -27.07 -62.46
C ALA A 196 23.42 -26.87 -63.91
N ARG A 197 22.88 -25.70 -64.24
CA ARG A 197 22.44 -25.34 -65.61
C ARG A 197 23.52 -24.62 -66.42
N LYS A 198 24.59 -24.17 -65.78
CA LYS A 198 25.79 -23.67 -66.45
C LYS A 198 26.73 -24.82 -66.75
#